data_AF-A0A917AG85-F1
#
_entry.id   AF-A0A917AG85-F1
#
_cell.length_a   1.000
_cell.length_b   1.000
_cell.length_c   1.000
_cell.angle_alpha   90.00
_cell.angle_beta   90.00
_cell.angle_gamma   90.00
#
_symmetry.space_group_name_H-M   'P 1'
#
loop_
_entity.id
_entity.type
_entity.pdbx_description
1 polymer ?
#
loop_
_entity_poly.entity_id
_entity_poly.type
_entity_poly.pdbx_seq_one_letter_code
_entity_poly.pdbx_strand_id
1 'polypeptide(L)'
;MSAKRRRALALMERLRGLDIDQVSREMADARSQMEKLRKARDELREKMQREREVSSIEAQPYVADFVQAVTQQIRRIEAKMREIDPVLRRHEDRLRDLYREQKVYESVRLRDLREERRAQEKREMQEMEELTILRWNR
;
A
#
# COMPACT_ATOMS: atom_id res chain seq x y z
N MET A 1 10.04 6.05 31.12
CA MET A 1 10.00 7.03 30.00
C MET A 1 8.81 7.98 30.21
N SER A 2 8.80 9.24 29.73
CA SER A 2 7.73 10.20 30.09
C SER A 2 6.39 9.89 29.41
N ALA A 3 5.27 10.10 30.10
CA ALA A 3 3.93 9.91 29.55
C ALA A 3 3.69 10.73 28.27
N LYS A 4 4.30 11.93 28.19
CA LYS A 4 4.25 12.81 27.02
C LYS A 4 4.86 12.13 25.78
N ARG A 5 6.02 11.49 25.91
CA ARG A 5 6.72 10.84 24.78
C ARG A 5 6.00 9.58 24.31
N ARG A 6 5.33 8.82 25.19
CA ARG A 6 4.46 7.70 24.78
C ARG A 6 3.24 8.15 23.97
N ARG A 7 2.56 9.20 24.42
CA ARG A 7 1.43 9.79 23.66
C ARG A 7 1.89 10.29 22.30
N ALA A 8 3.07 10.91 22.24
CA ALA A 8 3.66 11.35 20.97
C ALA A 8 3.92 10.16 20.03
N LEU A 9 4.52 9.06 20.49
CA LEU A 9 4.75 7.87 19.67
C LEU A 9 3.45 7.25 19.15
N ALA A 10 2.41 7.16 20.00
CA ALA A 10 1.10 6.68 19.59
C ALA A 10 0.44 7.59 18.54
N LEU A 11 0.62 8.91 18.67
CA LEU A 11 0.15 9.88 17.67
C LEU A 11 0.88 9.69 16.34
N MET A 12 2.21 9.53 16.36
CA MET A 12 3.02 9.32 15.15
C MET A 12 2.63 8.01 14.44
N GLU A 13 2.39 6.93 15.19
CA GLU A 13 1.88 5.67 14.66
C GLU A 13 0.54 5.85 13.94
N ARG A 14 -0.39 6.62 14.54
CA ARG A 14 -1.70 6.91 13.94
C ARG A 14 -1.58 7.78 12.69
N LEU A 15 -0.73 8.80 12.71
CA LEU A 15 -0.48 9.66 11.55
C LEU A 15 0.06 8.85 10.38
N ARG A 16 1.00 7.93 10.63
CA ARG A 16 1.51 7.03 9.59
C ARG A 16 0.46 6.06 9.08
N GLY A 17 -0.45 5.59 9.93
CA GLY A 17 -1.62 4.82 9.49
C GLY A 17 -2.48 5.59 8.47
N LEU A 18 -2.74 6.88 8.72
CA LEU A 18 -3.50 7.72 7.79
C LEU A 18 -2.75 7.95 6.47
N ASP A 19 -1.43 8.17 6.52
CA ASP A 19 -0.60 8.30 5.32
C ASP A 19 -0.62 7.01 4.49
N ILE A 20 -0.56 5.84 5.14
CA ILE A 20 -0.65 4.53 4.48
C ILE A 20 -2.00 4.36 3.81
N ASP A 21 -3.09 4.70 4.49
CA ASP A 21 -4.44 4.61 3.94
C ASP A 21 -4.60 5.52 2.71
N GLN A 22 -4.05 6.72 2.76
CA GLN A 22 -4.07 7.65 1.63
C GLN A 22 -3.30 7.09 0.42
N VAL A 23 -2.04 6.69 0.60
CA VAL A 23 -1.22 6.16 -0.49
C VAL A 23 -1.83 4.87 -1.06
N SER A 24 -2.45 4.04 -0.21
CA SER A 24 -3.13 2.82 -0.64
C SER A 24 -4.33 3.11 -1.54
N ARG A 25 -5.09 4.17 -1.26
CA ARG A 25 -6.21 4.61 -2.13
C ARG A 25 -5.71 5.13 -3.47
N GLU A 26 -4.71 6.02 -3.46
CA GLU A 26 -4.10 6.54 -4.68
C GLU A 26 -3.54 5.42 -5.57
N MET A 27 -2.91 4.42 -4.94
CA MET A 27 -2.40 3.24 -5.63
C MET A 27 -3.53 2.34 -6.18
N ALA A 28 -4.63 2.19 -5.46
CA ALA A 28 -5.80 1.46 -5.95
C ALA A 28 -6.43 2.15 -7.17
N ASP A 29 -6.50 3.49 -7.16
CA ASP A 29 -6.99 4.28 -8.29
C ASP A 29 -6.08 4.11 -9.52
N ALA A 30 -4.75 4.19 -9.34
CA ALA A 30 -3.80 3.94 -10.41
C ALA A 30 -3.90 2.52 -10.98
N ARG A 31 -4.09 1.50 -10.12
CA ARG A 31 -4.33 0.10 -10.56
C ARG A 31 -5.64 -0.03 -11.33
N SER A 32 -6.70 0.64 -10.89
CA SER A 32 -7.99 0.67 -11.58
C SER A 32 -7.86 1.28 -12.98
N GLN A 33 -7.12 2.38 -13.11
CA GLN A 33 -6.83 3.01 -14.41
C GLN A 33 -6.03 2.07 -15.33
N MET A 34 -4.99 1.42 -14.80
CA MET A 34 -4.20 0.43 -15.53
C MET A 34 -5.09 -0.71 -16.05
N GLU A 35 -5.98 -1.22 -15.21
CA GLU A 35 -6.88 -2.32 -15.57
C GLU A 35 -7.88 -1.92 -16.65
N LYS A 36 -8.45 -0.71 -16.57
CA LYS A 36 -9.31 -0.17 -17.63
C LYS A 36 -8.58 -0.07 -18.97
N LEU A 37 -7.32 0.38 -18.95
CA LEU A 37 -6.49 0.46 -20.16
C LEU A 37 -6.18 -0.93 -20.73
N ARG A 38 -5.88 -1.92 -19.88
CA ARG A 38 -5.65 -3.31 -20.30
C ARG A 38 -6.88 -3.89 -20.99
N LYS A 39 -8.06 -3.75 -20.37
CA LYS A 39 -9.34 -4.20 -20.96
C LYS A 39 -9.59 -3.54 -22.32
N ALA A 40 -9.47 -2.22 -22.40
CA ALA A 40 -9.66 -1.50 -23.66
C ALA A 40 -8.69 -1.94 -24.76
N ARG A 41 -7.42 -2.21 -24.42
CA ARG A 41 -6.43 -2.75 -25.37
C ARG A 41 -6.85 -4.15 -25.85
N ASP A 42 -7.27 -5.01 -24.93
CA ASP A 42 -7.59 -6.40 -25.25
C ASP A 42 -8.88 -6.50 -26.08
N GLU A 43 -9.89 -5.68 -25.78
CA GLU A 43 -11.10 -5.51 -26.61
C GLU A 43 -10.75 -5.04 -28.04
N LEU A 44 -9.85 -4.06 -28.18
CA LEU A 44 -9.39 -3.59 -29.50
C LEU A 44 -8.63 -4.68 -30.27
N ARG A 45 -7.81 -5.48 -29.59
CA ARG A 45 -7.10 -6.62 -30.20
C ARG A 45 -8.09 -7.68 -30.68
N GLU A 46 -9.08 -8.02 -29.86
CA GLU A 46 -10.12 -8.98 -30.23
C GLU A 46 -10.97 -8.46 -31.40
N LYS A 47 -11.35 -7.18 -31.38
CA LYS A 47 -12.07 -6.57 -32.50
C LYS A 47 -11.25 -6.57 -33.78
N MET A 48 -9.95 -6.24 -33.69
CA MET A 48 -9.03 -6.30 -34.83
C MET A 48 -8.91 -7.71 -35.40
N GLN A 49 -8.87 -8.73 -34.55
CA GLN A 49 -8.81 -10.12 -34.98
C GLN A 49 -10.08 -10.54 -35.73
N ARG A 50 -11.26 -10.22 -35.19
CA ARG A 50 -12.55 -10.51 -35.81
C ARG A 50 -12.72 -9.85 -37.18
N GLU A 51 -12.37 -8.59 -37.30
CA GLU A 51 -12.52 -7.85 -38.57
C GLU A 51 -11.53 -8.32 -39.65
N ARG A 52 -10.38 -8.89 -39.27
CA ARG A 52 -9.43 -9.50 -40.21
C ARG A 52 -9.94 -10.81 -40.82
N GLU A 53 -10.88 -11.48 -40.18
CA GLU A 53 -11.50 -12.71 -40.70
C GLU A 53 -12.56 -12.42 -41.78
N VAL A 54 -12.96 -11.15 -41.95
CA VAL A 54 -13.87 -10.72 -43.02
C VAL A 54 -13.11 -10.73 -44.36
N SER A 55 -13.47 -11.67 -45.24
CA SER A 55 -12.71 -11.98 -46.46
C SER A 55 -13.31 -11.43 -47.76
N SER A 56 -14.30 -10.53 -47.71
CA SER A 56 -14.87 -9.95 -48.93
C SER A 56 -13.90 -8.95 -49.58
N ILE A 57 -13.72 -9.07 -50.90
CA ILE A 57 -12.78 -8.25 -51.68
C ILE A 57 -13.13 -6.75 -51.59
N GLU A 58 -14.42 -6.44 -51.56
CA GLU A 58 -14.94 -5.07 -51.45
C GLU A 58 -14.67 -4.43 -50.07
N ALA A 59 -14.49 -5.25 -49.02
CA ALA A 59 -14.19 -4.78 -47.66
C ALA A 59 -12.69 -4.55 -47.43
N GLN A 60 -11.80 -5.07 -48.28
CA GLN A 60 -10.35 -5.03 -48.04
C GLN A 60 -9.77 -3.62 -47.80
N PRO A 61 -10.15 -2.56 -48.54
CA PRO A 61 -9.65 -1.21 -48.28
C PRO A 61 -10.07 -0.69 -46.89
N TYR A 62 -11.32 -0.95 -46.49
CA TYR A 62 -11.86 -0.53 -45.19
C TYR A 62 -11.20 -1.28 -44.03
N VAL A 63 -10.89 -2.56 -44.21
CA VAL A 63 -10.17 -3.38 -43.22
C VAL A 63 -8.75 -2.86 -43.00
N ALA A 64 -8.05 -2.43 -44.05
CA ALA A 64 -6.69 -1.89 -43.94
C ALA A 64 -6.65 -0.60 -43.09
N ASP A 65 -7.52 0.37 -43.39
CA ASP A 65 -7.62 1.64 -42.65
C ASP A 65 -8.04 1.40 -41.20
N PHE A 66 -9.00 0.49 -40.98
CA PHE A 66 -9.42 0.07 -39.64
C PHE A 66 -8.26 -0.52 -38.84
N VAL A 67 -7.52 -1.48 -39.41
CA VAL A 67 -6.37 -2.11 -38.75
C VAL A 67 -5.31 -1.07 -38.40
N GLN A 68 -5.04 -0.10 -39.28
CA GLN A 68 -4.10 0.97 -39.01
C GLN A 68 -4.57 1.86 -37.84
N ALA A 69 -5.83 2.29 -37.86
CA ALA A 69 -6.42 3.13 -36.80
C ALA A 69 -6.40 2.42 -35.44
N VAL A 70 -6.82 1.15 -35.39
CA VAL A 70 -6.81 0.34 -34.16
C VAL A 70 -5.40 0.13 -33.65
N THR A 71 -4.44 -0.12 -34.54
CA THR A 71 -3.02 -0.27 -34.15
C THR A 71 -2.48 1.02 -33.51
N GLN A 72 -2.81 2.19 -34.07
CA GLN A 72 -2.43 3.46 -33.48
C GLN A 72 -3.08 3.67 -32.10
N GLN A 73 -4.35 3.29 -31.94
CA GLN A 73 -5.05 3.40 -30.67
C GLN A 73 -4.46 2.46 -29.61
N ILE A 74 -4.13 1.23 -29.96
CA ILE A 74 -3.41 0.28 -29.09
C ILE A 74 -2.07 0.88 -28.64
N ARG A 75 -1.28 1.44 -29.56
CA ARG A 75 0.00 2.09 -29.19
C ARG A 75 -0.18 3.25 -28.22
N ARG A 76 -1.23 4.07 -28.39
CA ARG A 76 -1.56 5.16 -27.46
C ARG A 76 -1.93 4.63 -26.06
N ILE A 77 -2.71 3.54 -26.00
CA ILE A 77 -3.04 2.89 -24.73
C ILE A 77 -1.78 2.34 -24.06
N GLU A 78 -0.94 1.63 -24.80
CA GLU A 78 0.32 1.09 -24.28
C GLU A 78 1.26 2.19 -23.79
N ALA A 79 1.32 3.35 -24.45
CA ALA A 79 2.07 4.50 -23.97
C ALA A 79 1.55 5.01 -22.61
N LYS A 80 0.22 5.17 -22.47
CA LYS A 80 -0.40 5.55 -21.18
C LYS A 80 -0.14 4.52 -20.08
N MET A 81 -0.17 3.22 -20.41
CA MET A 81 0.18 2.18 -19.45
C MET A 81 1.63 2.33 -18.96
N ARG A 82 2.58 2.62 -19.86
CA ARG A 82 3.98 2.86 -19.48
C ARG A 82 4.16 4.10 -18.59
N GLU A 83 3.26 5.08 -18.67
CA GLU A 83 3.27 6.24 -17.78
C GLU A 83 2.77 5.90 -16.37
N ILE A 84 1.82 4.96 -16.24
CA ILE A 84 1.25 4.54 -14.94
C ILE A 84 2.19 3.59 -14.19
N ASP A 85 2.93 2.72 -14.89
CA ASP A 85 3.88 1.79 -14.26
C ASP A 85 4.85 2.43 -13.25
N PRO A 86 5.57 3.53 -13.57
CA PRO A 86 6.45 4.18 -12.61
C PRO A 86 5.68 4.84 -11.46
N VAL A 87 4.43 5.28 -11.67
CA VAL A 87 3.57 5.83 -10.60
C VAL A 87 3.24 4.74 -9.59
N LEU A 88 2.86 3.55 -10.06
CA LEU A 88 2.61 2.39 -9.20
C LEU A 88 3.84 1.99 -8.39
N ARG A 89 5.03 1.95 -9.02
CA ARG A 89 6.29 1.66 -8.31
C ARG A 89 6.58 2.69 -7.22
N ARG A 90 6.37 3.98 -7.50
CA ARG A 90 6.54 5.05 -6.51
C ARG A 90 5.60 4.88 -5.31
N HIS A 91 4.35 4.51 -5.55
CA HIS A 91 3.42 4.21 -4.44
C HIS A 91 3.85 2.98 -3.64
N GLU A 92 4.33 1.93 -4.29
CA GLU A 92 4.85 0.72 -3.62
C GLU A 92 6.07 1.03 -2.73
N ASP A 93 7.04 1.78 -3.26
CA ASP A 93 8.20 2.22 -2.50
C ASP A 93 7.77 3.10 -1.31
N ARG A 94 6.84 4.03 -1.56
CA ARG A 94 6.32 4.92 -0.51
C ARG A 94 5.61 4.15 0.60
N LEU A 95 4.78 3.16 0.25
CA LEU A 95 4.12 2.31 1.24
C LEU A 95 5.15 1.55 2.07
N ARG A 96 6.18 0.98 1.42
CA ARG A 96 7.26 0.26 2.11
C ARG A 96 7.96 1.14 3.13
N ASP A 97 8.27 2.39 2.78
CA ASP A 97 8.88 3.35 3.70
C ASP A 97 7.96 3.71 4.86
N LEU A 98 6.68 3.98 4.60
CA LEU A 98 5.70 4.30 5.64
C LEU A 98 5.50 3.15 6.62
N TYR A 99 5.41 1.91 6.14
CA TYR A 99 5.35 0.73 7.00
C TYR A 99 6.62 0.55 7.83
N ARG A 100 7.79 0.80 7.25
CA ARG A 100 9.06 0.75 7.98
C ARG A 100 9.08 1.78 9.11
N GLU A 101 8.70 3.03 8.83
CA GLU A 101 8.61 4.08 9.85
C GLU A 101 7.59 3.73 10.95
N GLN A 102 6.40 3.27 10.57
CA GLN A 102 5.37 2.86 11.53
C GLN A 102 5.88 1.75 12.46
N LYS A 103 6.59 0.75 11.92
CA LYS A 103 7.18 -0.33 12.71
C LYS A 103 8.27 0.14 13.66
N VAL A 104 9.02 1.18 13.30
CA VAL A 104 9.98 1.80 14.24
C VAL A 104 9.22 2.38 15.43
N TYR A 105 8.17 3.17 15.21
CA TYR A 105 7.38 3.75 16.31
C TYR A 105 6.71 2.68 17.18
N GLU A 106 6.13 1.66 16.56
CA GLU A 106 5.49 0.54 17.25
C GLU A 106 6.51 -0.23 18.12
N SER A 107 7.69 -0.56 17.57
CA SER A 107 8.71 -1.32 18.29
C SER A 107 9.23 -0.60 19.53
N VAL A 108 9.45 0.71 19.44
CA VAL A 108 9.86 1.55 20.58
C VAL A 108 8.74 1.55 21.64
N ARG A 109 7.49 1.81 21.22
CA ARG A 109 6.34 1.84 22.13
C ARG A 109 6.14 0.50 22.88
N LEU A 110 6.28 -0.63 22.17
CA LEU A 110 6.16 -1.96 22.77
C LEU A 110 7.29 -2.28 23.74
N ARG A 111 8.51 -1.87 23.42
CA ARG A 111 9.65 -2.01 24.33
C ARG A 111 9.42 -1.24 25.62
N ASP A 112 9.01 0.02 25.52
CA ASP A 112 8.74 0.87 26.68
C ASP A 112 7.64 0.27 27.57
N LEU A 113 6.57 -0.26 26.96
CA LEU A 113 5.49 -0.91 27.69
C LEU A 113 5.98 -2.14 28.48
N ARG A 114 6.89 -2.93 27.90
CA ARG A 114 7.48 -4.08 28.58
C ARG A 114 8.40 -3.67 29.74
N GLU A 115 9.20 -2.63 29.54
CA GLU A 115 10.08 -2.11 30.60
C GLU A 115 9.27 -1.57 31.78
N GLU A 116 8.13 -0.91 31.53
CA GLU A 116 7.25 -0.42 32.59
C GLU A 116 6.56 -1.54 33.37
N ARG A 117 6.05 -2.57 32.68
CA ARG A 117 5.46 -3.73 33.37
C ARG A 117 6.47 -4.40 34.29
N ARG A 118 7.71 -4.61 33.82
CA ARG A 118 8.80 -5.14 34.64
C ARG A 118 9.14 -4.25 35.84
N ALA A 119 9.08 -2.93 35.66
CA ALA A 119 9.33 -2.00 36.75
C ALA A 119 8.20 -2.02 37.80
N GLN A 120 6.94 -2.17 37.37
CA GLN A 120 5.78 -2.32 38.25
C GLN A 120 5.87 -3.64 39.04
N GLU A 121 6.09 -4.77 38.34
CA GLU A 121 6.26 -6.09 38.96
C GLU A 121 7.37 -6.09 40.02
N LYS A 122 8.50 -5.42 39.75
CA LYS A 122 9.59 -5.28 40.73
C LYS A 122 9.19 -4.49 41.97
N ARG A 123 8.42 -3.41 41.81
CA ARG A 123 7.94 -2.58 42.93
C ARG A 123 6.94 -3.36 43.78
N GLU A 124 5.98 -4.00 43.14
CA GLU A 124 4.98 -4.84 43.82
C GLU A 124 5.66 -5.99 44.60
N MET A 125 6.69 -6.61 44.02
CA MET A 125 7.47 -7.65 44.70
C MET A 125 8.22 -7.10 45.92
N GLN A 126 8.85 -5.93 45.80
CA GLN A 126 9.54 -5.26 46.93
C GLN A 126 8.56 -4.90 48.05
N GLU A 127 7.41 -4.32 47.71
CA GLU A 127 6.35 -4.00 48.68
C GLU A 127 5.83 -5.26 49.40
N MET A 128 5.66 -6.36 48.67
CA MET A 128 5.27 -7.65 49.25
C MET A 128 6.35 -8.25 50.17
N GLU A 129 7.62 -8.14 49.80
CA GLU A 129 8.76 -8.55 50.62
C GLU A 129 8.83 -7.74 51.92
N GLU A 130 8.70 -6.41 51.84
CA GLU A 130 8.66 -5.52 53.01
C GLU A 130 7.50 -5.85 53.96
N LEU A 131 6.30 -6.06 53.41
CA LEU A 131 5.12 -6.47 54.19
C LEU A 131 5.31 -7.85 54.85
N THR A 132 6.01 -8.77 54.18
CA THR A 132 6.30 -10.10 54.71
C THR A 132 7.27 -10.00 55.89
N ILE A 133 8.35 -9.22 55.76
CA ILE A 133 9.31 -8.98 56.83
C ILE A 133 8.65 -8.32 58.05
N LEU A 134 7.79 -7.31 57.82
CA LEU A 134 7.04 -6.65 58.91
C LEU A 134 6.07 -7.58 59.63
N ARG A 135 5.49 -8.57 58.94
CA ARG A 135 4.63 -9.59 59.57
C ARG A 135 5.42 -10.62 60.37
N TRP A 136 6.63 -10.97 59.93
CA TRP A 136 7.47 -11.96 60.61
C TRP A 136 8.20 -11.42 61.85
N ASN A 137 8.45 -10.10 61.89
CA ASN A 137 9.06 -9.42 63.04
C ASN A 137 8.05 -9.01 64.13
N ARG A 138 6.82 -9.54 64.09
CA ARG A 138 5.73 -9.26 65.05
C ARG A 138 5.38 -10.53 65.81
#